data_AF-A0A945YYJ7-F1
#
_entry.id   AF-A0A945YYJ7-F1
#
_cell.length_a   1.000
_cell.length_b   1.000
_cell.length_c   1.000
_cell.angle_alpha   90.00
_cell.angle_beta   90.00
_cell.angle_gamma   90.00
#
_symmetry.space_group_name_H-M   'P 1'
#
loop_
_entity.id
_entity.type
_entity.pdbx_description
1 polymer ?
#
loop_
_entity_poly.entity_id
_entity_poly.type
_entity_poly.pdbx_seq_one_letter_code
_entity_poly.pdbx_strand_id
1 'polypeptide(L)'
;MALPTGHSALGICLYFVFNRKEDNYIRKWKEIGFFIFCASVPDMDYISYFVFRTKESYLYHHGITHTLGFAILYGVIVAALYKRFFREKFIKSFIIFFTLVYSHVLLDFFSTDDVTPIGVMLFYPFSSTYLISPFAIFGNFLDKAIYIPLGGEMLSLKQLIYLLLEVGYELSIFITIGLLIWYLRLRRALPISITKIFWQADKDFE
;
A
#
# COMPACT_ATOMS: atom_id res chain seq x y z
N MET A 1 -1.57 -3.28 12.07
CA MET A 1 -1.14 -3.06 10.67
C MET A 1 -2.34 -2.89 9.75
N ALA A 2 -2.17 -2.26 8.59
CA ALA A 2 -3.20 -2.25 7.57
C ALA A 2 -3.38 -3.67 7.03
N LEU A 3 -4.58 -4.02 6.56
CA LEU A 3 -4.80 -5.36 6.04
C LEU A 3 -4.07 -5.52 4.69
N PRO A 4 -3.76 -6.77 4.29
CA PRO A 4 -3.25 -7.08 2.96
C PRO A 4 -4.11 -6.50 1.82
N THR A 5 -5.41 -6.30 2.07
CA THR A 5 -6.33 -5.61 1.16
C THR A 5 -5.98 -4.14 0.96
N GLY A 6 -5.65 -3.40 2.02
CA GLY A 6 -5.21 -2.02 1.97
C GLY A 6 -3.90 -1.86 1.20
N HIS A 7 -2.90 -2.70 1.47
CA HIS A 7 -1.63 -2.70 0.73
C HIS A 7 -1.81 -3.05 -0.75
N SER A 8 -2.69 -4.01 -1.06
CA SER A 8 -3.06 -4.33 -2.43
C SER A 8 -3.73 -3.15 -3.15
N ALA A 9 -4.67 -2.48 -2.48
CA ALA A 9 -5.36 -1.32 -3.02
C ALA A 9 -4.43 -0.12 -3.24
N LEU A 10 -3.46 0.09 -2.35
CA LEU A 10 -2.36 1.05 -2.52
C LEU A 10 -1.53 0.72 -3.76
N GLY A 11 -1.16 -0.55 -3.96
CA GLY A 11 -0.42 -1.01 -5.15
C GLY A 11 -1.17 -0.68 -6.45
N ILE A 12 -2.49 -0.89 -6.48
CA ILE A 12 -3.36 -0.52 -7.61
C ILE A 12 -3.38 1.00 -7.82
N CYS A 13 -3.55 1.78 -6.75
CA CYS A 13 -3.56 3.24 -6.84
C CYS A 13 -2.24 3.78 -7.43
N LEU A 14 -1.10 3.27 -6.94
CA LEU A 14 0.22 3.66 -7.43
C LEU A 14 0.47 3.18 -8.86
N TYR A 15 -0.02 1.99 -9.24
CA TYR A 15 0.00 1.55 -10.64
C TYR A 15 -0.67 2.58 -11.54
N PHE A 16 -1.85 3.06 -11.16
CA PHE A 16 -2.49 4.13 -11.90
C PHE A 16 -1.59 5.37 -11.86
N VAL A 17 -1.23 5.95 -10.70
CA VAL A 17 -0.41 7.18 -10.63
C VAL A 17 0.78 7.21 -11.61
N PHE A 18 1.52 6.11 -11.71
CA PHE A 18 2.71 5.99 -12.56
C PHE A 18 2.41 5.61 -14.02
N ASN A 19 1.34 4.86 -14.31
CA ASN A 19 0.96 4.45 -15.68
C ASN A 19 -0.21 5.31 -16.18
N ARG A 20 0.12 6.52 -16.67
CA ARG A 20 -0.88 7.55 -17.05
C ARG A 20 -1.44 7.48 -18.46
N LYS A 21 -0.77 6.79 -19.39
CA LYS A 21 -1.06 6.86 -20.84
C LYS A 21 -1.80 5.66 -21.40
N GLU A 22 -2.31 4.77 -20.56
CA GLU A 22 -2.68 3.42 -20.99
C GLU A 22 -4.16 3.13 -20.78
N ASP A 23 -4.89 2.93 -21.87
CA ASP A 23 -6.36 2.79 -21.84
C ASP A 23 -6.82 1.33 -21.82
N ASN A 24 -5.91 0.35 -21.88
CA ASN A 24 -6.24 -1.07 -22.09
C ASN A 24 -5.86 -1.96 -20.89
N TYR A 25 -6.51 -1.70 -19.75
CA TYR A 25 -6.19 -2.30 -18.45
C TYR A 25 -6.41 -3.82 -18.37
N ILE A 26 -7.37 -4.36 -19.14
CA ILE A 26 -7.67 -5.81 -19.18
C ILE A 26 -6.46 -6.62 -19.67
N ARG A 27 -5.63 -6.05 -20.57
CA ARG A 27 -4.43 -6.73 -21.09
C ARG A 27 -3.23 -6.67 -20.13
N LYS A 28 -3.29 -5.83 -19.08
CA LYS A 28 -2.17 -5.54 -18.17
C LYS A 28 -2.39 -6.02 -16.74
N TRP A 29 -3.34 -6.92 -16.51
CA TRP A 29 -3.58 -7.53 -15.19
C TRP A 29 -2.33 -8.14 -14.56
N LYS A 30 -1.37 -8.63 -15.38
CA LYS A 30 -0.07 -9.13 -14.89
C LYS A 30 0.81 -8.02 -14.31
N GLU A 31 0.83 -6.85 -14.92
CA GLU A 31 1.58 -5.69 -14.42
C GLU A 31 0.93 -5.14 -13.15
N ILE A 32 -0.41 -5.05 -13.13
CA ILE A 32 -1.16 -4.67 -11.92
C ILE A 32 -0.90 -5.67 -10.79
N GLY A 33 -0.97 -6.97 -11.08
CA GLY A 33 -0.67 -8.03 -10.13
C GLY A 33 0.77 -7.95 -9.61
N PHE A 34 1.72 -7.58 -10.45
CA PHE A 34 3.10 -7.35 -10.02
C PHE A 34 3.23 -6.14 -9.09
N PHE A 35 2.50 -5.04 -9.35
CA PHE A 35 2.47 -3.88 -8.44
C PHE A 35 1.86 -4.23 -7.08
N ILE A 36 0.77 -5.00 -7.07
CA ILE A 36 0.16 -5.53 -5.84
C ILE A 36 1.19 -6.38 -5.09
N PHE A 37 1.83 -7.32 -5.79
CA PHE A 37 2.87 -8.16 -5.19
C PHE A 37 4.00 -7.33 -4.56
N CYS A 38 4.55 -6.38 -5.31
CA CYS A 38 5.62 -5.49 -4.81
C CYS A 38 5.18 -4.66 -3.60
N ALA A 39 3.93 -4.17 -3.60
CA ALA A 39 3.39 -3.41 -2.48
C ALA A 39 3.32 -4.26 -1.21
N SER A 40 2.95 -5.54 -1.32
CA SER A 40 2.80 -6.48 -0.19
C SER A 40 4.09 -7.23 0.19
N VAL A 41 5.24 -6.94 -0.43
CA VAL A 41 6.50 -7.61 -0.08
C VAL A 41 6.87 -7.48 1.39
N PRO A 42 6.69 -6.32 2.07
CA PRO A 42 7.06 -6.21 3.48
C PRO A 42 6.37 -7.24 4.38
N ASP A 43 5.08 -7.50 4.15
CA ASP A 43 4.27 -8.50 4.86
C ASP A 43 4.70 -9.94 4.61
N MET A 44 5.64 -10.20 3.69
CA MET A 44 6.17 -11.57 3.52
C MET A 44 6.95 -12.04 4.75
N ASP A 45 7.26 -11.16 5.71
CA ASP A 45 7.77 -11.57 7.03
C ASP A 45 6.80 -12.48 7.81
N TYR A 46 5.50 -12.43 7.50
CA TYR A 46 4.48 -13.38 8.00
C TYR A 46 4.74 -14.84 7.63
N ILE A 47 5.52 -15.10 6.57
CA ILE A 47 5.88 -16.48 6.20
C ILE A 47 6.57 -17.19 7.37
N SER A 48 7.38 -16.46 8.15
CA SER A 48 8.02 -17.01 9.35
C SER A 48 6.99 -17.50 10.38
N TYR A 49 5.89 -16.76 10.56
CA TYR A 49 4.77 -17.18 11.40
C TYR A 49 4.12 -18.47 10.88
N PHE A 50 3.82 -18.55 9.59
CA PHE A 50 3.20 -19.75 9.01
C PHE A 50 4.09 -21.00 9.06
N VAL A 51 5.40 -20.82 8.93
CA VAL A 51 6.39 -21.91 8.95
C VAL A 51 6.65 -22.41 10.38
N PHE A 52 6.98 -21.50 11.30
CA PHE A 52 7.39 -21.89 12.65
C PHE A 52 6.21 -22.07 13.62
N ARG A 53 5.05 -21.46 13.32
CA ARG A 53 3.81 -21.52 14.13
C ARG A 53 4.02 -21.15 15.61
N THR A 54 5.01 -20.32 15.90
CA THR A 54 5.26 -19.81 17.25
C THR A 54 4.73 -18.38 17.37
N LYS A 55 4.29 -17.99 18.56
CA LYS A 55 3.93 -16.58 18.82
C LYS A 55 5.14 -15.65 18.69
N GLU A 56 6.32 -16.18 18.98
CA GLU A 56 7.59 -15.48 18.85
C GLU A 56 7.92 -15.13 17.40
N SER A 57 7.55 -15.98 16.43
CA SER A 57 7.80 -15.67 15.02
C SER A 57 6.94 -14.51 14.51
N TYR A 58 5.79 -14.25 15.13
CA TYR A 58 4.99 -13.06 14.84
C TYR A 58 5.63 -11.77 15.37
N LEU A 59 6.42 -11.83 16.46
CA LEU A 59 7.11 -10.63 17.02
C LEU A 59 8.13 -10.02 16.05
N TYR A 60 8.50 -10.74 14.98
CA TYR A 60 9.37 -10.23 13.92
C TYR A 60 8.61 -9.48 12.82
N HIS A 61 7.27 -9.45 12.88
CA HIS A 61 6.50 -8.54 12.05
C HIS A 61 6.87 -7.09 12.40
N HIS A 62 6.86 -6.21 11.40
CA HIS A 62 7.49 -4.87 11.48
C HIS A 62 9.02 -4.88 11.69
N GLY A 63 9.68 -6.00 11.38
CA GLY A 63 11.14 -6.15 11.44
C GLY A 63 11.87 -5.46 10.28
N ILE A 64 12.89 -6.11 9.74
CA ILE A 64 13.78 -5.52 8.73
C ILE A 64 13.03 -5.12 7.44
N THR A 65 12.00 -5.86 7.08
CA THR A 65 11.14 -5.62 5.89
C THR A 65 10.38 -4.30 5.94
N HIS A 66 10.11 -3.77 7.13
CA HIS A 66 9.33 -2.54 7.36
C HIS A 66 10.24 -1.33 7.63
N THR A 67 11.32 -1.20 6.85
CA THR A 67 12.35 -0.17 7.06
C THR A 67 12.63 0.65 5.80
N LEU A 68 13.12 1.88 5.99
CA LEU A 68 13.62 2.72 4.89
C LEU A 68 14.75 2.02 4.13
N GLY A 69 15.67 1.36 4.84
CA GLY A 69 16.78 0.61 4.27
C GLY A 69 16.32 -0.52 3.36
N PHE A 70 15.33 -1.29 3.79
CA PHE A 70 14.73 -2.34 2.97
C PHE A 70 14.04 -1.77 1.73
N ALA A 71 13.26 -0.69 1.88
CA ALA A 71 12.61 -0.03 0.74
C ALA A 71 13.61 0.46 -0.31
N ILE A 72 14.73 1.04 0.12
CA ILE A 72 15.82 1.47 -0.78
C ILE A 72 16.44 0.25 -1.47
N LEU A 73 16.82 -0.78 -0.71
CA LEU A 73 17.47 -1.98 -1.25
C LEU A 73 16.56 -2.69 -2.27
N TYR A 74 15.30 -2.92 -1.90
CA TYR A 74 14.31 -3.54 -2.77
C TYR A 74 14.10 -2.70 -4.05
N GLY A 75 13.94 -1.39 -3.90
CA GLY A 75 13.80 -0.47 -5.03
C GLY A 75 14.99 -0.54 -5.99
N VAL A 76 16.22 -0.59 -5.49
CA VAL A 76 17.45 -0.72 -6.30
C VAL A 76 17.48 -2.06 -7.04
N ILE A 77 17.20 -3.17 -6.35
CA ILE A 77 17.22 -4.51 -6.94
C ILE A 77 16.20 -4.61 -8.06
N VAL A 78 14.93 -4.27 -7.79
CA VAL A 78 13.86 -4.39 -8.79
C VAL A 78 14.08 -3.41 -9.94
N ALA A 79 14.56 -2.19 -9.68
CA ALA A 79 14.89 -1.24 -10.75
C ALA A 79 16.02 -1.75 -11.66
N ALA A 80 17.04 -2.41 -11.11
CA ALA A 80 18.12 -3.02 -11.89
C ALA A 80 17.58 -4.16 -12.78
N LEU A 81 16.73 -5.03 -12.23
CA LEU A 81 16.07 -6.10 -12.99
C LEU A 81 15.17 -5.51 -14.09
N TYR A 82 14.38 -4.47 -13.78
CA TYR A 82 13.51 -3.82 -14.76
C TYR A 82 14.29 -3.17 -15.90
N LYS A 83 15.39 -2.48 -15.60
CA LYS A 83 16.29 -1.96 -16.63
C LYS A 83 16.85 -3.09 -17.49
N ARG A 84 17.23 -4.23 -16.89
CA ARG A 84 17.85 -5.36 -17.60
C ARG A 84 16.88 -6.09 -18.54
N PHE A 85 15.65 -6.33 -18.10
CA PHE A 85 14.67 -7.15 -18.82
C PHE A 85 13.73 -6.32 -19.71
N PHE A 86 13.38 -5.09 -19.30
CA PHE A 86 12.39 -4.27 -20.00
C PHE A 86 12.97 -2.99 -20.60
N ARG A 87 14.28 -2.73 -20.46
CA ARG A 87 14.98 -1.53 -20.97
C ARG A 87 14.41 -0.20 -20.45
N GLU A 88 13.75 -0.23 -19.29
CA GLU A 88 13.24 0.95 -18.60
C GLU A 88 14.36 1.77 -17.94
N LYS A 89 14.08 3.05 -17.67
CA LYS A 89 15.03 3.95 -16.99
C LYS A 89 15.15 3.58 -15.51
N PHE A 90 16.37 3.28 -15.05
CA PHE A 90 16.65 2.87 -13.67
C PHE A 90 16.03 3.80 -12.62
N ILE A 91 16.27 5.12 -12.72
CA ILE A 91 15.77 6.08 -11.73
C ILE A 91 14.24 6.11 -11.67
N LYS A 92 13.56 5.99 -12.82
CA LYS A 92 12.09 5.92 -12.89
C LYS A 92 11.60 4.66 -12.16
N SER A 93 12.17 3.49 -12.49
CA SER A 93 11.80 2.23 -11.84
C SER A 93 12.12 2.24 -10.34
N PHE A 94 13.27 2.80 -9.95
CA PHE A 94 13.66 2.93 -8.54
C PHE A 94 12.62 3.74 -7.77
N ILE A 95 12.25 4.92 -8.25
CA ILE A 95 11.24 5.76 -7.61
C ILE A 95 9.91 5.00 -7.47
N ILE A 96 9.48 4.28 -8.50
CA ILE A 96 8.22 3.50 -8.47
C ILE A 96 8.28 2.42 -7.38
N PHE A 97 9.29 1.56 -7.40
CA PHE A 97 9.36 0.40 -6.49
C PHE A 97 9.73 0.80 -5.07
N PHE A 98 10.57 1.83 -4.90
CA PHE A 98 10.80 2.46 -3.59
C PHE A 98 9.49 3.02 -3.03
N THR A 99 8.73 3.77 -3.85
CA THR A 99 7.46 4.36 -3.39
C THR A 99 6.46 3.27 -3.01
N LEU A 100 6.35 2.19 -3.80
CA LEU A 100 5.48 1.06 -3.47
C LEU A 100 5.81 0.49 -2.08
N VAL A 101 7.06 0.10 -1.85
CA VAL A 101 7.48 -0.52 -0.58
C VAL A 101 7.45 0.48 0.58
N TYR A 102 7.92 1.70 0.40
CA TYR A 102 7.94 2.65 1.51
C TYR A 102 6.54 3.17 1.85
N SER A 103 5.64 3.25 0.87
CA SER A 103 4.23 3.57 1.14
C SER A 103 3.54 2.51 1.98
N HIS A 104 3.90 1.23 1.83
CA HIS A 104 3.48 0.16 2.74
C HIS A 104 3.88 0.46 4.19
N VAL A 105 5.17 0.72 4.44
CA VAL A 105 5.69 1.06 5.77
C VAL A 105 4.99 2.28 6.36
N LEU A 106 4.65 3.26 5.51
CA LEU A 106 3.89 4.43 5.94
C LEU A 106 2.44 4.08 6.32
N LEU A 107 1.77 3.17 5.61
CA LEU A 107 0.43 2.72 6.02
C LEU A 107 0.47 2.05 7.40
N ASP A 108 1.49 1.23 7.67
CA ASP A 108 1.63 0.58 8.97
C ASP A 108 1.99 1.56 10.09
N PHE A 109 2.77 2.60 9.79
CA PHE A 109 2.98 3.72 10.71
C PHE A 109 1.67 4.42 11.11
N PHE A 110 0.68 4.49 10.21
CA PHE A 110 -0.66 5.03 10.48
C PHE A 110 -1.68 3.98 10.92
N SER A 111 -1.25 2.76 11.26
CA SER A 111 -2.12 1.73 11.81
C SER A 111 -2.18 1.81 13.33
N THR A 112 -3.27 1.32 13.91
CA THR A 112 -3.21 0.88 15.31
C THR A 112 -2.25 -0.29 15.44
N ASP A 113 -1.53 -0.34 16.55
CA ASP A 113 -0.66 -1.46 16.90
C ASP A 113 -0.65 -1.60 18.43
N ASP A 114 -0.97 -2.80 18.90
CA ASP A 114 -0.98 -3.19 20.31
C ASP A 114 -0.03 -4.37 20.58
N VAL A 115 0.78 -4.74 19.60
CA VAL A 115 1.75 -5.84 19.70
C VAL A 115 3.15 -5.28 19.81
N THR A 116 3.93 -5.79 20.76
CA THR A 116 5.34 -5.39 20.91
C THR A 116 6.23 -6.12 19.89
N PRO A 117 7.20 -5.44 19.25
CA PRO A 117 7.50 -4.01 19.36
C PRO A 117 6.46 -3.13 18.63
N ILE A 118 5.95 -2.10 19.31
CA ILE A 118 4.85 -1.27 18.80
C ILE A 118 5.34 -0.32 17.71
N GLY A 119 4.72 -0.39 16.53
CA GLY A 119 4.98 0.49 15.39
C GLY A 119 6.03 -0.08 14.43
N VAL A 120 6.66 0.81 13.66
CA VAL A 120 7.63 0.43 12.62
C VAL A 120 8.96 1.19 12.75
N MET A 121 10.05 0.56 12.34
CA MET A 121 11.38 1.20 12.28
C MET A 121 11.52 2.12 11.06
N LEU A 122 10.76 3.23 11.06
CA LEU A 122 10.57 4.11 9.90
C LEU A 122 11.88 4.63 9.29
N PHE A 123 12.88 4.91 10.13
CA PHE A 123 14.16 5.51 9.71
C PHE A 123 15.35 4.55 9.71
N TYR A 124 15.14 3.25 9.94
CA TYR A 124 16.24 2.28 9.86
C TYR A 124 16.79 2.25 8.42
N PRO A 125 18.11 2.35 8.19
CA PRO A 125 19.21 1.99 9.11
C PRO A 125 19.80 3.15 9.92
N PHE A 126 19.26 4.37 9.83
CA PHE A 126 19.79 5.51 10.57
C PHE A 126 19.33 5.53 12.04
N SER A 127 18.18 4.93 12.33
CA SER A 127 17.65 4.74 13.67
C SER A 127 16.90 3.41 13.77
N SER A 128 17.13 2.67 14.85
CA SER A 128 16.38 1.45 15.20
C SER A 128 15.17 1.73 16.10
N THR A 129 14.73 2.99 16.19
CA THR A 129 13.56 3.36 17.00
C THR A 129 12.29 2.98 16.28
N TYR A 130 11.41 2.26 16.98
CA TYR A 130 10.04 1.98 16.53
C TYR A 130 9.16 3.21 16.75
N LEU A 131 8.44 3.60 15.70
CA LEU A 131 7.58 4.77 15.69
C LEU A 131 6.17 4.36 15.25
N ILE A 132 5.18 5.00 15.85
CA ILE A 132 3.77 4.88 15.49
C ILE A 132 3.13 6.26 15.47
N SER A 133 2.19 6.48 14.56
CA SER A 133 1.45 7.73 14.47
C SER A 133 0.53 7.88 15.69
N PRO A 134 0.41 9.09 16.28
CA PRO A 134 -0.63 9.37 17.27
C PRO A 134 -2.04 9.35 16.68
N PHE A 135 -2.16 9.39 15.35
CA PHE A 135 -3.41 9.27 14.60
C PHE A 135 -3.43 7.95 13.85
N ALA A 136 -4.31 7.04 14.27
CA ALA A 136 -4.55 5.80 13.56
C ALA A 136 -5.62 6.02 12.48
N ILE A 137 -5.24 5.70 11.24
CA ILE A 137 -6.13 5.66 10.08
C ILE A 137 -6.56 4.21 9.85
N PHE A 138 -5.64 3.25 10.00
CA PHE A 138 -5.90 1.83 9.74
C PHE A 138 -6.05 1.04 11.05
N GLY A 139 -6.79 -0.07 10.99
CA GLY A 139 -7.04 -0.93 12.13
C GLY A 139 -5.88 -1.89 12.43
N ASN A 140 -6.16 -2.91 13.23
CA ASN A 140 -5.22 -3.97 13.61
C ASN A 140 -5.93 -5.32 13.80
N PHE A 141 -6.98 -5.57 13.00
CA PHE A 141 -7.75 -6.79 13.15
C PHE A 141 -6.90 -8.05 12.98
N LEU A 142 -5.98 -8.06 12.01
CA LEU A 142 -5.14 -9.23 11.71
C LEU A 142 -4.25 -9.59 12.91
N ASP A 143 -3.66 -8.58 13.54
CA ASP A 143 -2.78 -8.69 14.68
C ASP A 143 -3.54 -9.31 15.86
N LYS A 144 -4.72 -8.76 16.16
CA LYS A 144 -5.62 -9.30 17.17
C LYS A 144 -6.04 -10.73 16.86
N ALA A 145 -6.36 -11.04 15.60
CA ALA A 145 -6.79 -12.38 15.19
C ALA A 145 -5.68 -13.42 15.37
N ILE A 146 -4.41 -13.06 15.21
CA ILE A 146 -3.26 -13.96 15.36
C ILE A 146 -2.96 -14.28 16.84
N TYR A 147 -3.23 -13.35 17.76
CA TYR A 147 -3.08 -13.60 19.21
C TYR A 147 -4.23 -14.36 19.85
N ILE A 148 -5.37 -14.48 19.17
CA ILE A 148 -6.48 -15.36 19.58
C ILE A 148 -5.98 -16.81 19.44
N PRO A 149 -6.19 -17.68 20.45
CA PRO A 149 -5.67 -19.04 20.40
C PRO A 149 -6.07 -19.71 19.08
N LEU A 150 -5.08 -20.26 18.36
CA LEU A 150 -5.20 -21.22 17.25
C LEU A 150 -5.93 -22.53 17.68
N GLY A 151 -6.83 -22.47 18.65
CA GLY A 151 -7.60 -23.56 19.23
C GLY A 151 -8.84 -23.92 18.40
N GLY A 152 -8.80 -23.73 17.08
CA GLY A 152 -9.78 -24.32 16.16
C GLY A 152 -11.21 -23.79 16.22
N GLU A 153 -11.51 -22.74 16.98
CA GLU A 153 -12.83 -22.10 16.92
C GLU A 153 -12.95 -21.31 15.61
N MET A 154 -14.00 -21.60 14.83
CA MET A 154 -14.35 -20.80 13.65
C MET A 154 -14.47 -19.33 14.06
N LEU A 155 -14.03 -18.41 13.20
CA LEU A 155 -14.29 -16.97 13.34
C LEU A 155 -15.74 -16.76 13.74
N SER A 156 -15.95 -16.19 14.93
CA SER A 156 -17.30 -15.85 15.37
C SER A 156 -17.92 -14.87 14.37
N LEU A 157 -19.24 -14.91 14.22
CA LEU A 157 -19.95 -14.00 13.32
C LEU A 157 -19.59 -12.53 13.59
N LYS A 158 -19.36 -12.16 14.86
CA LYS A 158 -18.90 -10.82 15.25
C LYS A 158 -17.53 -10.49 14.68
N GLN A 159 -16.55 -11.37 14.82
CA GLN A 159 -15.20 -11.16 14.27
C GLN A 159 -15.22 -11.10 12.74
N LEU A 160 -16.03 -11.94 12.09
CA LEU A 160 -16.22 -11.87 10.64
C LEU A 160 -16.81 -10.51 10.21
N ILE A 161 -17.81 -10.00 10.93
CA ILE A 161 -18.40 -8.68 10.66
C ILE A 161 -17.35 -7.58 10.85
N TYR A 162 -16.54 -7.61 11.92
CA TYR A 162 -15.48 -6.63 12.13
C TYR A 162 -14.44 -6.65 11.00
N LEU A 163 -13.99 -7.83 10.58
CA LEU A 163 -13.09 -7.98 9.44
C LEU A 163 -13.67 -7.35 8.17
N LEU A 164 -14.93 -7.66 7.86
CA LEU A 164 -15.60 -7.14 6.66
C LEU A 164 -15.76 -5.61 6.71
N LEU A 165 -16.06 -5.05 7.88
CA LEU A 165 -16.14 -3.61 8.09
C LEU A 165 -14.78 -2.93 7.90
N GLU A 166 -13.70 -3.53 8.42
CA GLU A 166 -12.33 -3.01 8.28
C GLU A 166 -11.86 -3.06 6.83
N VAL A 167 -12.06 -4.19 6.13
CA VAL A 167 -11.81 -4.30 4.68
C VAL A 167 -12.63 -3.26 3.91
N GLY A 168 -13.92 -3.12 4.22
CA GLY A 168 -14.78 -2.13 3.57
C GLY A 168 -14.30 -0.69 3.79
N TYR A 169 -13.87 -0.37 5.00
CA TYR A 169 -13.31 0.92 5.36
C TYR A 169 -12.01 1.21 4.60
N GLU A 170 -11.04 0.30 4.58
CA GLU A 170 -9.79 0.47 3.83
C GLU A 170 -10.03 0.66 2.34
N LEU A 171 -10.86 -0.20 1.75
CA LEU A 171 -11.21 -0.09 0.33
C LEU A 171 -11.89 1.24 0.04
N SER A 172 -12.72 1.77 0.94
CA SER A 172 -13.35 3.07 0.74
C SER A 172 -12.33 4.21 0.61
N ILE A 173 -11.27 4.21 1.43
CA ILE A 173 -10.18 5.19 1.37
C ILE A 173 -9.51 5.13 -0.01
N PHE A 174 -9.10 3.94 -0.45
CA PHE A 174 -8.38 3.78 -1.71
C PHE A 174 -9.28 3.97 -2.93
N ILE A 175 -10.58 3.67 -2.85
CA ILE A 175 -11.55 4.01 -3.89
C ILE A 175 -11.66 5.52 -4.02
N THR A 176 -11.75 6.28 -2.92
CA THR A 176 -11.79 7.74 -2.96
C THR A 176 -10.52 8.31 -3.60
N ILE A 177 -9.34 7.80 -3.20
CA ILE A 177 -8.06 8.19 -3.81
C ILE A 177 -8.03 7.85 -5.31
N GLY A 178 -8.49 6.65 -5.68
CA GLY A 178 -8.57 6.20 -7.07
C GLY A 178 -9.50 7.06 -7.92
N LEU A 179 -10.68 7.42 -7.41
CA LEU A 179 -11.63 8.32 -8.04
C LEU A 179 -11.04 9.73 -8.20
N LEU A 180 -10.30 10.23 -7.20
CA LEU A 180 -9.61 11.51 -7.29
C LEU A 180 -8.52 11.47 -8.38
N ILE A 181 -7.70 10.41 -8.42
CA ILE A 181 -6.68 10.23 -9.48
C ILE A 181 -7.35 10.20 -10.86
N TRP A 182 -8.45 9.46 -11.00
CA TRP A 182 -9.22 9.37 -12.23
C TRP A 182 -9.79 10.73 -12.64
N TYR A 183 -10.40 11.46 -11.70
CA TYR A 183 -10.93 12.80 -11.93
C TYR A 183 -9.87 13.79 -12.41
N LEU A 184 -8.69 13.79 -11.75
CA LEU A 184 -7.57 14.64 -12.14
C LEU A 184 -7.00 14.29 -13.51
N ARG A 185 -7.13 13.03 -13.96
CA ARG A 185 -6.77 12.62 -15.33
C ARG A 185 -7.76 13.16 -16.35
N LEU A 186 -9.07 13.03 -16.09
CA LEU A 186 -10.11 13.56 -16.97
C LEU A 186 -9.91 15.07 -17.21
N ARG A 187 -9.67 15.84 -16.13
CA ARG A 187 -9.43 17.29 -16.25
C ARG A 187 -8.22 17.63 -17.14
N ARG A 188 -7.16 16.81 -17.12
CA ARG A 188 -5.95 17.03 -17.92
C ARG A 188 -6.09 16.55 -19.37
N ALA A 189 -7.01 15.63 -19.64
CA ALA A 189 -7.31 15.13 -20.97
C ALA A 189 -8.28 16.03 -21.76
N LEU A 190 -9.04 16.88 -21.07
CA LEU A 190 -9.90 17.87 -21.71
C LEU A 190 -9.06 18.93 -22.46
N PRO A 191 -9.32 19.20 -23.74
CA PRO A 191 -8.61 20.23 -24.47
C PRO A 191 -8.85 21.61 -23.84
N ILE A 192 -7.79 22.44 -23.82
CA ILE A 192 -7.77 23.80 -23.25
C ILE A 192 -8.89 24.71 -23.81
N SER A 193 -9.46 24.39 -24.98
CA SER A 193 -10.59 25.13 -25.55
C SER A 193 -11.89 24.97 -24.76
N ILE A 194 -12.17 23.80 -24.18
CA ILE A 194 -13.41 23.54 -23.43
C ILE A 194 -13.37 24.23 -22.08
N THR A 195 -12.22 24.26 -21.41
CA THR A 195 -12.05 24.96 -20.13
C THR A 195 -12.16 26.48 -20.28
N LYS A 196 -11.78 27.04 -21.44
CA LYS A 196 -12.06 28.45 -21.76
C LYS A 196 -13.55 28.74 -21.91
N ILE A 197 -14.34 27.85 -22.52
CA ILE A 197 -15.79 28.05 -22.71
C ILE A 197 -16.51 28.16 -21.36
N PHE A 198 -16.18 27.30 -20.39
CA PHE A 198 -16.78 27.39 -19.05
C PHE A 198 -16.33 28.63 -18.26
N TRP A 199 -15.07 29.06 -18.43
CA TRP A 199 -14.58 30.28 -17.77
C TRP A 199 -15.10 31.57 -18.42
N GLN A 200 -15.44 31.53 -19.71
CA GLN A 200 -16.08 32.64 -20.42
C GLN A 200 -17.57 32.74 -20.05
N ALA A 201 -18.26 31.60 -19.97
CA ALA A 201 -19.67 31.55 -19.56
C ALA A 201 -19.90 32.13 -18.16
N ASP A 202 -19.02 31.86 -17.19
CA ASP A 202 -19.14 32.45 -15.83
C ASP A 202 -18.92 33.97 -15.81
N LYS A 203 -18.26 34.55 -16.83
CA LYS A 203 -18.05 36.01 -16.95
C LYS A 203 -19.15 36.73 -17.71
N ASP A 204 -19.95 36.02 -18.49
CA ASP A 204 -21.05 36.59 -19.26
C ASP A 204 -22.36 36.72 -18.42
N PHE A 205 -22.31 36.35 -17.12
CA PHE A 205 -23.40 36.49 -16.15
C PHE A 205 -23.14 37.53 -15.04
N GLU A 206 -22.04 38.28 -15.10
CA GLU A 206 -21.80 39.51 -14.30
C GLU A 206 -22.13 40.77 -15.12
#